data_AF-A0A132NLX6-F1
#
_entry.id   AF-A0A132NLX6-F1
#
_cell.length_a   1.000
_cell.length_b   1.000
_cell.length_c   1.000
_cell.angle_alpha   90.00
_cell.angle_beta   90.00
_cell.angle_gamma   90.00
#
_symmetry.space_group_name_H-M   'P 1'
#
loop_
_entity.id
_entity.type
_entity.pdbx_description
1 polymer ?
#
loop_
_entity_poly.entity_id
_entity_poly.type
_entity_poly.pdbx_seq_one_letter_code
_entity_poly.pdbx_strand_id
1 'polypeptide(L)'
;MAETPSVTCSVCTQNKKPNKAGTKCFKCQLADCSHCNADGVCEECDGGKIVKTDKDKTTTCVTEAQCTKAEGFFVKGSNTKTCEACGDNNCITCTEAGNSKCSKCKAINTAGAKLYLKTVSSSPTGTCVEASQCGPTAFPKDDAENGNKCILCGDTTNGVTNCAECTTPAQGKTKPACTKCSTKYLKTAADGTTTCETECGDATNGVPNCAKCTAPSSTGQKPACSECGSGYTLDSQANTCASSSANRSALSTGAIAEISVAAVVVVGGLVGFLCWWFLCRGKA
;
A
#
# COMPACT_ATOMS: atom_id res chain seq x y z
N MET A 1 -59.80 13.44 -28.49
CA MET A 1 -58.33 13.36 -28.67
C MET A 1 -58.11 12.44 -29.85
N ALA A 2 -57.73 12.97 -31.02
CA ALA A 2 -57.49 12.16 -32.20
C ALA A 2 -56.14 11.47 -32.04
N GLU A 3 -56.11 10.14 -32.03
CA GLU A 3 -54.87 9.37 -32.16
C GLU A 3 -54.26 9.67 -33.52
N THR A 4 -53.14 10.37 -33.53
CA THR A 4 -52.29 10.48 -34.73
C THR A 4 -51.77 9.09 -35.10
N PRO A 5 -51.93 8.63 -36.35
CA PRO A 5 -51.39 7.35 -36.79
C PRO A 5 -49.85 7.37 -36.64
N SER A 6 -49.35 6.55 -35.72
CA SER A 6 -47.91 6.31 -35.54
C SER A 6 -47.39 5.51 -36.75
N VAL A 7 -46.75 6.18 -37.70
CA VAL A 7 -46.10 5.51 -38.83
C VAL A 7 -44.85 4.81 -38.32
N THR A 8 -44.87 3.49 -38.28
CA THR A 8 -43.71 2.64 -37.99
C THR A 8 -43.07 2.14 -39.28
N CYS A 9 -41.76 2.28 -39.37
CA CYS A 9 -40.91 1.82 -40.45
C CYS A 9 -40.61 0.33 -40.26
N SER A 10 -41.55 -0.52 -40.71
CA SER A 10 -41.45 -1.98 -40.59
C SER A 10 -40.49 -2.58 -41.63
N VAL A 11 -40.17 -1.86 -42.70
CA VAL A 11 -39.33 -2.35 -43.81
C VAL A 11 -38.38 -1.25 -44.27
N CYS A 12 -37.09 -1.53 -44.25
CA CYS A 12 -36.04 -0.66 -44.78
C CYS A 12 -35.51 -1.22 -46.11
N THR A 13 -35.16 -0.35 -47.05
CA THR A 13 -34.58 -0.74 -48.35
C THR A 13 -33.05 -0.58 -48.33
N GLN A 14 -32.37 -1.09 -49.37
CA GLN A 14 -30.93 -0.87 -49.64
C GLN A 14 -30.00 -1.32 -48.48
N ASN A 15 -30.21 -2.52 -47.94
CA ASN A 15 -29.39 -3.09 -46.86
C ASN A 15 -29.37 -2.25 -45.57
N LYS A 16 -30.40 -1.44 -45.35
CA LYS A 16 -30.61 -0.73 -44.08
C LYS A 16 -31.48 -1.57 -43.16
N LYS A 17 -31.37 -1.33 -41.85
CA LYS A 17 -32.25 -1.91 -40.83
C LYS A 17 -32.90 -0.80 -40.01
N PRO A 18 -34.15 -1.01 -39.54
CA PRO A 18 -34.83 -0.01 -38.73
C PRO A 18 -34.19 0.07 -37.35
N ASN A 19 -34.40 1.18 -36.65
CA ASN A 19 -34.16 1.20 -35.22
C ASN A 19 -35.25 0.45 -34.45
N LYS A 20 -35.02 0.18 -33.16
CA LYS A 20 -35.96 -0.53 -32.29
C LYS A 20 -37.30 0.19 -32.16
N ALA A 21 -37.30 1.52 -32.23
CA ALA A 21 -38.52 2.32 -32.26
C ALA A 21 -39.27 2.28 -33.60
N GLY A 22 -38.65 1.75 -34.66
CA GLY A 22 -39.22 1.73 -36.01
C GLY A 22 -39.43 3.13 -36.59
N THR A 23 -38.64 4.14 -36.23
CA THR A 23 -38.81 5.51 -36.71
C THR A 23 -37.82 5.90 -37.81
N LYS A 24 -36.68 5.21 -37.91
CA LYS A 24 -35.59 5.52 -38.86
C LYS A 24 -34.90 4.26 -39.35
N CYS A 25 -34.28 4.32 -40.54
CA CYS A 25 -33.47 3.26 -41.12
C CYS A 25 -31.99 3.65 -41.19
N PHE A 26 -31.10 2.75 -40.77
CA PHE A 26 -29.65 2.98 -40.72
C PHE A 26 -28.88 1.94 -41.53
N LYS A 27 -27.70 2.30 -42.03
CA LYS A 27 -26.78 1.35 -42.66
C LYS A 27 -26.31 0.36 -41.60
N CYS A 28 -26.80 -0.87 -41.69
CA CYS A 28 -26.63 -1.88 -40.64
C CYS A 28 -26.15 -3.17 -41.27
N GLN A 29 -24.82 -3.26 -41.47
CA GLN A 29 -24.15 -4.41 -42.10
C GLN A 29 -23.46 -5.31 -41.06
N LEU A 30 -23.91 -5.24 -39.81
CA LEU A 30 -23.41 -6.05 -38.72
C LEU A 30 -24.07 -7.42 -38.76
N ALA A 31 -23.26 -8.47 -38.73
CA ALA A 31 -23.76 -9.84 -38.65
C ALA A 31 -24.67 -10.00 -37.42
N ASP A 32 -25.80 -10.67 -37.63
CA ASP A 32 -26.79 -10.98 -36.59
C ASP A 32 -27.42 -9.77 -35.87
N CYS A 33 -27.28 -8.56 -36.41
CA CYS A 33 -27.93 -7.37 -35.86
C CYS A 33 -29.31 -7.18 -36.47
N SER A 34 -30.37 -7.11 -35.67
CA SER A 34 -31.76 -6.93 -36.13
C SER A 34 -32.14 -5.46 -36.29
N HIS A 35 -31.64 -4.62 -35.38
CA HIS A 35 -31.93 -3.19 -35.33
C HIS A 35 -30.66 -2.37 -35.10
N CYS A 36 -30.56 -1.23 -35.79
CA CYS A 36 -29.46 -0.28 -35.61
C CYS A 36 -29.99 1.08 -35.19
N ASN A 37 -29.32 1.73 -34.23
CA ASN A 37 -29.68 3.08 -33.77
C ASN A 37 -28.91 4.20 -34.50
N ALA A 38 -27.83 3.83 -35.18
CA ALA A 38 -26.99 4.69 -36.02
C ALA A 38 -26.31 3.82 -37.09
N ASP A 39 -25.69 4.46 -38.09
CA ASP A 39 -24.93 3.75 -39.10
C ASP A 39 -23.79 2.96 -38.44
N GLY A 40 -23.84 1.62 -38.57
CA GLY A 40 -22.86 0.72 -37.96
C GLY A 40 -22.96 0.55 -36.44
N VAL A 41 -24.08 0.95 -35.81
CA VAL A 41 -24.31 0.77 -34.36
C VAL A 41 -25.57 -0.04 -34.12
N CYS A 42 -25.38 -1.28 -33.69
CA CYS A 42 -26.42 -2.25 -33.35
C CYS A 42 -27.05 -1.92 -32.00
N GLU A 43 -28.39 -1.95 -31.93
CA GLU A 43 -29.13 -1.80 -30.68
C GLU A 43 -29.92 -3.05 -30.29
N GLU A 44 -30.10 -4.00 -31.22
CA GLU A 44 -30.75 -5.27 -30.95
C GLU A 44 -30.22 -6.35 -31.89
N CYS A 45 -30.04 -7.55 -31.35
CA CYS A 45 -29.50 -8.69 -32.08
C CYS A 45 -30.59 -9.71 -32.40
N ASP A 46 -30.39 -10.45 -33.49
CA ASP A 46 -31.17 -11.60 -33.90
C ASP A 46 -30.71 -12.89 -33.19
N GLY A 47 -31.54 -13.94 -33.25
CA GLY A 47 -31.13 -15.30 -32.87
C GLY A 47 -30.78 -15.50 -31.39
N GLY A 48 -31.39 -14.70 -30.50
CA GLY A 48 -31.16 -14.80 -29.04
C GLY A 48 -29.78 -14.30 -28.60
N LYS A 49 -29.05 -13.59 -29.45
CA LYS A 49 -27.78 -12.94 -29.13
C LYS A 49 -28.02 -11.64 -28.35
N ILE A 50 -26.97 -11.16 -27.70
CA ILE A 50 -26.95 -9.91 -26.93
C ILE A 50 -26.01 -8.91 -27.59
N VAL A 51 -26.33 -7.63 -27.45
CA VAL A 51 -25.47 -6.55 -27.95
C VAL A 51 -24.22 -6.47 -27.08
N LYS A 52 -23.06 -6.66 -27.68
CA LYS A 52 -21.75 -6.40 -27.10
C LYS A 52 -21.32 -4.99 -27.47
N THR A 53 -20.95 -4.21 -26.46
CA THR A 53 -20.48 -2.83 -26.62
C THR A 53 -19.06 -2.71 -26.08
N ASP A 54 -18.13 -2.41 -26.98
CA ASP A 54 -16.72 -2.15 -26.67
C ASP A 54 -16.53 -0.71 -26.15
N LYS A 55 -15.34 -0.39 -25.62
CA LYS A 55 -15.05 0.93 -25.01
C LYS A 55 -15.11 2.09 -25.99
N ASP A 56 -14.81 1.84 -27.26
CA ASP A 56 -14.93 2.79 -28.36
C ASP A 56 -16.38 2.94 -28.85
N LYS A 57 -17.34 2.32 -28.15
CA LYS A 57 -18.77 2.29 -28.46
C LYS A 57 -19.11 1.48 -29.71
N THR A 58 -18.15 0.72 -30.25
CA THR A 58 -18.46 -0.24 -31.31
C THR A 58 -19.35 -1.34 -30.75
N THR A 59 -20.30 -1.79 -31.57
CA THR A 59 -21.30 -2.78 -31.17
C THR A 59 -21.24 -4.00 -32.05
N THR A 60 -21.32 -5.19 -31.46
CA THR A 60 -21.40 -6.47 -32.16
C THR A 60 -22.47 -7.36 -31.51
N CYS A 61 -22.84 -8.45 -32.16
CA CYS A 61 -23.79 -9.42 -31.62
C CYS A 61 -23.07 -10.69 -31.20
N VAL A 62 -23.19 -11.06 -29.93
CA VAL A 62 -22.54 -12.23 -29.34
C VAL A 62 -23.53 -13.04 -28.53
N THR A 63 -23.24 -14.32 -28.31
CA THR A 63 -23.99 -15.10 -27.31
C THR A 63 -23.53 -14.74 -25.90
N GLU A 64 -24.35 -15.05 -24.90
CA GLU A 64 -23.97 -14.89 -23.50
C GLU A 64 -22.68 -15.66 -23.15
N ALA A 65 -22.52 -16.87 -23.70
CA ALA A 65 -21.33 -17.69 -23.53
C ALA A 65 -20.09 -17.09 -24.22
N GLN A 66 -20.25 -16.36 -25.33
CA GLN A 66 -19.15 -15.63 -25.95
C GLN A 66 -18.76 -14.40 -25.12
N CYS A 67 -19.75 -13.69 -24.56
CA CYS A 67 -19.50 -12.54 -23.70
C CYS A 67 -18.69 -12.92 -22.45
N THR A 68 -19.09 -13.98 -21.74
CA THR A 68 -18.43 -14.41 -20.50
C THR A 68 -17.02 -14.97 -20.72
N LYS A 69 -16.72 -15.43 -21.94
CA LYS A 69 -15.38 -15.87 -22.34
C LYS A 69 -14.50 -14.74 -22.86
N ALA A 70 -15.09 -13.61 -23.25
CA ALA A 70 -14.35 -12.48 -23.76
C ALA A 70 -13.67 -11.74 -22.60
N GLU A 71 -12.34 -11.64 -22.65
CA GLU A 71 -11.58 -10.92 -21.64
C GLU A 71 -11.98 -9.44 -21.60
N GLY A 72 -12.23 -8.93 -20.39
CA GLY A 72 -12.61 -7.54 -20.17
C GLY A 72 -14.07 -7.26 -20.51
N PHE A 73 -14.94 -8.27 -20.55
CA PHE A 73 -16.38 -8.12 -20.73
C PHE A 73 -17.18 -8.85 -19.64
N PHE A 74 -18.41 -8.40 -19.43
CA PHE A 74 -19.37 -9.04 -18.54
C PHE A 74 -20.79 -8.90 -19.07
N VAL A 75 -21.66 -9.81 -18.64
CA VAL A 75 -23.09 -9.76 -18.98
C VAL A 75 -23.78 -8.86 -17.97
N LYS A 76 -24.44 -7.81 -18.45
CA LYS A 76 -25.21 -6.88 -17.63
C LYS A 76 -26.71 -7.10 -17.80
N GLY A 77 -27.43 -6.99 -16.69
CA GLY A 77 -28.89 -7.10 -16.65
C GLY A 77 -29.38 -8.54 -16.59
N SER A 78 -30.58 -8.74 -16.03
CA SER A 78 -31.18 -10.07 -15.86
C SER A 78 -32.16 -10.42 -16.99
N ASN A 79 -33.00 -9.46 -17.41
CA ASN A 79 -34.07 -9.68 -18.41
C ASN A 79 -33.67 -9.16 -19.80
N THR A 80 -33.09 -7.95 -19.86
CA THR A 80 -32.50 -7.37 -21.07
C THR A 80 -30.99 -7.41 -20.94
N LYS A 81 -30.41 -8.53 -21.37
CA LYS A 81 -28.97 -8.78 -21.24
C LYS A 81 -28.19 -8.01 -22.31
N THR A 82 -27.11 -7.36 -21.89
CA THR A 82 -26.09 -6.79 -22.79
C THR A 82 -24.71 -7.29 -22.38
N CYS A 83 -23.75 -7.22 -23.29
CA CYS A 83 -22.36 -7.56 -23.01
C CYS A 83 -21.54 -6.26 -22.95
N GLU A 84 -21.14 -5.83 -21.76
CA GLU A 84 -20.46 -4.57 -21.54
C GLU A 84 -18.98 -4.77 -21.24
N ALA A 85 -18.14 -3.87 -21.75
CA ALA A 85 -16.73 -3.83 -21.41
C ALA A 85 -16.52 -3.42 -19.94
N CYS A 86 -15.54 -4.02 -19.28
CA CYS A 86 -15.06 -3.60 -17.97
C CYS A 86 -14.52 -2.17 -18.04
N GLY A 87 -14.73 -1.36 -16.99
CA GLY A 87 -14.27 0.03 -16.97
C GLY A 87 -12.74 0.16 -17.13
N ASP A 88 -11.97 -0.73 -16.51
CA ASP A 88 -10.51 -0.64 -16.47
C ASP A 88 -9.84 -1.33 -17.68
N ASN A 89 -8.83 -0.71 -18.32
CA ASN A 89 -8.17 -1.20 -19.55
C ASN A 89 -7.37 -2.50 -19.37
N ASN A 90 -6.92 -2.72 -18.15
CA ASN A 90 -6.06 -3.82 -17.77
C ASN A 90 -6.83 -4.93 -17.05
N CYS A 91 -8.16 -4.89 -17.13
CA CYS A 91 -9.03 -5.86 -16.48
C CYS A 91 -9.37 -7.04 -17.39
N ILE A 92 -9.19 -8.26 -16.89
CA ILE A 92 -9.69 -9.50 -17.52
C ILE A 92 -11.13 -9.76 -17.08
N THR A 93 -11.43 -9.58 -15.80
CA THR A 93 -12.73 -9.97 -15.25
C THR A 93 -13.29 -8.86 -14.38
N CYS A 94 -14.53 -8.48 -14.65
CA CYS A 94 -15.34 -7.60 -13.82
C CYS A 94 -16.76 -8.17 -13.78
N THR A 95 -17.54 -7.77 -12.78
CA THR A 95 -18.95 -8.19 -12.63
C THR A 95 -19.92 -7.02 -12.73
N GLU A 96 -19.40 -5.80 -12.79
CA GLU A 96 -20.16 -4.57 -12.78
C GLU A 96 -19.47 -3.52 -13.66
N ALA A 97 -20.26 -2.56 -14.14
CA ALA A 97 -19.74 -1.41 -14.87
C ALA A 97 -19.02 -0.43 -13.93
N GLY A 98 -18.11 0.35 -14.51
CA GLY A 98 -17.38 1.40 -13.82
C GLY A 98 -15.92 1.04 -13.51
N ASN A 99 -15.18 2.05 -13.08
CA ASN A 99 -13.79 1.94 -12.68
C ASN A 99 -13.65 1.27 -11.31
N SER A 100 -12.50 0.63 -11.08
CA SER A 100 -12.18 -0.05 -9.82
C SER A 100 -13.10 -1.24 -9.51
N LYS A 101 -13.74 -1.79 -10.54
CA LYS A 101 -14.62 -2.98 -10.46
C LYS A 101 -13.95 -4.25 -10.97
N CYS A 102 -12.64 -4.19 -11.20
CA CYS A 102 -11.89 -5.33 -11.68
C CYS A 102 -11.66 -6.35 -10.56
N SER A 103 -11.90 -7.63 -10.84
CA SER A 103 -11.61 -8.74 -9.93
C SER A 103 -10.37 -9.54 -10.36
N LYS A 104 -9.97 -9.46 -11.63
CA LYS A 104 -8.76 -10.10 -12.15
C LYS A 104 -8.09 -9.25 -13.21
N CYS A 105 -6.80 -8.96 -13.01
CA CYS A 105 -6.00 -8.16 -13.93
C CYS A 105 -5.36 -9.02 -15.01
N LYS A 106 -5.06 -8.38 -16.15
CA LYS A 106 -4.16 -8.93 -17.17
C LYS A 106 -2.81 -9.25 -16.53
N ALA A 107 -2.11 -10.26 -17.04
CA ALA A 107 -0.79 -10.61 -16.51
C ALA A 107 0.23 -9.48 -16.77
N ILE A 108 0.18 -8.89 -17.96
CA ILE A 108 1.02 -7.77 -18.40
C ILE A 108 0.18 -6.71 -19.11
N ASN A 109 0.62 -5.45 -19.04
CA ASN A 109 0.07 -4.37 -19.86
C ASN A 109 0.67 -4.40 -21.28
N THR A 110 0.22 -3.48 -22.15
CA THR A 110 0.71 -3.35 -23.53
C THR A 110 2.19 -2.94 -23.62
N ALA A 111 2.76 -2.40 -22.55
CA ALA A 111 4.19 -2.08 -22.44
C ALA A 111 5.03 -3.25 -21.87
N GLY A 112 4.41 -4.39 -21.56
CA GLY A 112 5.09 -5.57 -21.01
C GLY A 112 5.31 -5.55 -19.49
N ALA A 113 4.80 -4.54 -18.77
CA ALA A 113 4.91 -4.49 -17.32
C ALA A 113 3.87 -5.40 -16.65
N LYS A 114 4.27 -6.14 -15.60
CA LYS A 114 3.37 -6.95 -14.78
C LYS A 114 2.34 -6.06 -14.09
N LEU A 115 1.09 -6.52 -14.08
CA LEU A 115 -0.01 -5.85 -13.40
C LEU A 115 -0.42 -6.61 -12.15
N TYR A 116 -0.91 -5.87 -11.17
CA TYR A 116 -1.32 -6.32 -9.85
C TYR A 116 -2.70 -5.73 -9.55
N LEU A 117 -3.60 -6.55 -9.02
CA LEU A 117 -4.88 -6.05 -8.52
C LEU A 117 -4.65 -5.32 -7.20
N LYS A 118 -4.90 -4.02 -7.20
CA LYS A 118 -4.92 -3.16 -6.02
C LYS A 118 -6.35 -2.92 -5.60
N THR A 119 -6.73 -3.50 -4.47
CA THR A 119 -8.03 -3.27 -3.85
C THR A 119 -7.95 -2.12 -2.85
N VAL A 120 -9.09 -1.49 -2.60
CA VAL A 120 -9.25 -0.59 -1.46
C VAL A 120 -9.90 -1.39 -0.34
N SER A 121 -9.29 -1.36 0.85
CA SER A 121 -9.75 -2.13 2.01
C SER A 121 -9.89 -3.64 1.67
N SER A 122 -10.82 -4.33 2.32
CA SER A 122 -11.15 -5.74 2.10
C SER A 122 -12.04 -6.00 0.87
N SER A 123 -12.12 -5.05 -0.08
CA SER A 123 -12.92 -5.21 -1.30
C SER A 123 -12.37 -6.37 -2.17
N PRO A 124 -13.23 -7.22 -2.76
CA PRO A 124 -12.80 -8.23 -3.72
C PRO A 124 -12.45 -7.63 -5.10
N THR A 125 -12.81 -6.37 -5.33
CA THR A 125 -12.56 -5.65 -6.58
C THR A 125 -11.70 -4.41 -6.38
N GLY A 126 -11.03 -4.00 -7.45
CA GLY A 126 -10.13 -2.86 -7.45
C GLY A 126 -9.62 -2.50 -8.83
N THR A 127 -8.44 -1.89 -8.87
CA THR A 127 -7.80 -1.38 -10.07
C THR A 127 -6.54 -2.18 -10.38
N CYS A 128 -6.22 -2.32 -11.66
CA CYS A 128 -4.99 -2.98 -12.11
C CYS A 128 -3.86 -1.97 -12.24
N VAL A 129 -2.82 -2.16 -11.45
CA VAL A 129 -1.69 -1.23 -11.31
C VAL A 129 -0.36 -1.96 -11.49
N GLU A 130 0.71 -1.22 -11.75
CA GLU A 130 2.06 -1.77 -11.77
C GLU A 130 2.59 -2.03 -10.35
N ALA A 131 3.66 -2.83 -10.23
CA ALA A 131 4.26 -3.17 -8.94
C ALA A 131 4.59 -1.95 -8.06
N SER A 132 5.17 -0.91 -8.67
CA SER A 132 5.53 0.36 -8.01
C SER A 132 4.33 1.14 -7.48
N GLN A 133 3.13 0.85 -7.98
CA GLN A 133 1.90 1.57 -7.67
C GLN A 133 1.07 0.91 -6.56
N CYS A 134 1.52 -0.23 -5.99
CA CYS A 134 0.90 -0.80 -4.78
C CYS A 134 0.93 0.20 -3.61
N GLY A 135 1.95 1.06 -3.54
CA GLY A 135 2.11 2.09 -2.50
C GLY A 135 2.88 1.58 -1.28
N PRO A 136 3.03 2.39 -0.22
CA PRO A 136 3.84 2.02 0.95
C PRO A 136 3.13 1.04 1.90
N THR A 137 1.81 0.95 1.85
CA THR A 137 0.97 0.13 2.74
C THR A 137 0.68 -1.27 2.18
N ALA A 138 1.15 -1.57 0.97
CA ALA A 138 0.96 -2.84 0.31
C ALA A 138 2.16 -3.18 -0.60
N PHE A 139 2.42 -4.47 -0.81
CA PHE A 139 3.51 -4.93 -1.66
C PHE A 139 2.97 -5.82 -2.80
N PRO A 140 3.60 -5.79 -3.98
CA PRO A 140 3.27 -6.69 -5.09
C PRO A 140 3.58 -8.14 -4.69
N LYS A 141 2.60 -9.01 -4.91
CA LYS A 141 2.75 -10.46 -4.79
C LYS A 141 2.29 -11.13 -6.08
N ASP A 142 3.20 -11.89 -6.67
CA ASP A 142 2.90 -12.71 -7.85
C ASP A 142 2.06 -13.94 -7.43
N ASP A 143 1.05 -14.25 -8.23
CA ASP A 143 0.22 -15.45 -8.06
C ASP A 143 -0.25 -15.89 -9.45
N ALA A 144 0.30 -17.02 -9.92
CA ALA A 144 0.01 -17.56 -11.25
C ALA A 144 -1.40 -18.16 -11.35
N GLU A 145 -1.96 -18.64 -10.24
CA GLU A 145 -3.26 -19.32 -10.22
C GLU A 145 -4.39 -18.30 -10.08
N ASN A 146 -4.29 -17.42 -9.08
CA ASN A 146 -5.35 -16.47 -8.71
C ASN A 146 -5.15 -15.07 -9.31
N GLY A 147 -4.00 -14.83 -9.94
CA GLY A 147 -3.60 -13.54 -10.48
C GLY A 147 -2.90 -12.66 -9.44
N ASN A 148 -1.90 -11.91 -9.91
CA ASN A 148 -1.07 -11.02 -9.10
C ASN A 148 -1.89 -9.97 -8.34
N LYS A 149 -1.50 -9.69 -7.09
CA LYS A 149 -2.22 -8.77 -6.20
C LYS A 149 -1.25 -7.87 -5.43
N CYS A 150 -1.71 -6.66 -5.10
CA CYS A 150 -1.08 -5.85 -4.06
C CYS A 150 -1.63 -6.32 -2.71
N ILE A 151 -0.76 -6.89 -1.88
CA ILE A 151 -1.12 -7.42 -0.57
C ILE A 151 -0.77 -6.41 0.51
N LEU A 152 -1.69 -6.17 1.45
CA LEU A 152 -1.45 -5.25 2.56
C LEU A 152 -0.26 -5.69 3.40
N CYS A 153 0.56 -4.74 3.83
CA CYS A 153 1.71 -5.02 4.70
C CYS A 153 1.32 -5.72 6.00
N GLY A 154 0.15 -5.38 6.54
CA GLY A 154 -0.44 -5.96 7.76
C GLY A 154 -1.16 -7.30 7.57
N ASP A 155 -1.18 -7.87 6.36
CA ASP A 155 -1.85 -9.15 6.08
C ASP A 155 -1.29 -10.27 6.97
N THR A 156 -2.17 -11.07 7.59
CA THR A 156 -1.76 -12.08 8.58
C THR A 156 -1.10 -13.31 7.95
N THR A 157 -1.37 -13.57 6.68
CA THR A 157 -0.84 -14.72 5.95
C THR A 157 0.48 -14.38 5.27
N ASN A 158 0.45 -13.35 4.43
CA ASN A 158 1.52 -12.97 3.51
C ASN A 158 2.34 -11.78 4.01
N GLY A 159 1.75 -10.94 4.86
CA GLY A 159 2.38 -9.76 5.43
C GLY A 159 3.01 -10.02 6.80
N VAL A 160 3.19 -8.91 7.51
CA VAL A 160 3.67 -8.83 8.90
C VAL A 160 2.55 -8.25 9.74
N THR A 161 2.00 -9.03 10.67
CA THR A 161 0.90 -8.59 11.53
C THR A 161 1.23 -7.27 12.25
N ASN A 162 0.29 -6.32 12.24
CA ASN A 162 0.45 -4.94 12.78
C ASN A 162 1.46 -4.05 12.02
N CYS A 163 1.89 -4.44 10.83
CA CYS A 163 2.70 -3.60 9.98
C CYS A 163 1.84 -2.60 9.18
N ALA A 164 2.17 -1.31 9.27
CA ALA A 164 1.50 -0.24 8.55
C ALA A 164 2.14 0.01 7.18
N GLU A 165 3.48 0.03 7.13
CA GLU A 165 4.24 0.26 5.90
C GLU A 165 5.35 -0.78 5.78
N CYS A 166 5.63 -1.23 4.56
CA CYS A 166 6.61 -2.27 4.28
C CYS A 166 7.27 -2.10 2.92
N THR A 167 8.36 -2.83 2.74
CA THR A 167 9.06 -2.97 1.47
C THR A 167 8.76 -4.33 0.85
N THR A 168 8.97 -4.44 -0.46
CA THR A 168 8.79 -5.70 -1.18
C THR A 168 9.69 -6.79 -0.61
N PRO A 169 9.24 -8.07 -0.59
CA PRO A 169 10.07 -9.18 -0.15
C PRO A 169 11.42 -9.19 -0.90
N ALA A 170 12.51 -9.32 -0.15
CA ALA A 170 13.83 -9.55 -0.73
C ALA A 170 13.85 -10.90 -1.48
N GLN A 171 14.76 -11.05 -2.43
CA GLN A 171 14.88 -12.29 -3.21
C GLN A 171 15.05 -13.51 -2.28
N GLY A 172 14.21 -14.53 -2.46
CA GLY A 172 14.21 -15.73 -1.61
C GLY A 172 13.45 -15.60 -0.29
N LYS A 173 12.86 -14.43 0.03
CA LYS A 173 11.96 -14.25 1.18
C LYS A 173 10.50 -14.31 0.74
N THR A 174 9.65 -14.89 1.58
CA THR A 174 8.21 -15.05 1.31
C THR A 174 7.35 -13.92 1.87
N LYS A 175 7.91 -13.11 2.78
CA LYS A 175 7.23 -12.02 3.50
C LYS A 175 7.96 -10.68 3.28
N PRO A 176 7.23 -9.55 3.30
CA PRO A 176 7.81 -8.23 3.18
C PRO A 176 8.61 -7.86 4.43
N ALA A 177 9.54 -6.90 4.30
CA ALA A 177 10.16 -6.28 5.46
C ALA A 177 9.34 -5.04 5.88
N CYS A 178 8.79 -5.08 7.09
CA CYS A 178 8.08 -3.99 7.72
C CYS A 178 9.03 -2.83 8.01
N THR A 179 8.64 -1.62 7.63
CA THR A 179 9.39 -0.38 7.89
C THR A 179 8.74 0.48 8.95
N LYS A 180 7.44 0.27 9.19
CA LYS A 180 6.67 0.99 10.20
C LYS A 180 5.52 0.14 10.70
N CYS A 181 5.42 0.02 12.02
CA CYS A 181 4.31 -0.64 12.69
C CYS A 181 3.18 0.36 12.96
N SER A 182 1.94 -0.12 13.07
CA SER A 182 0.78 0.74 13.31
C SER A 182 0.81 1.36 14.71
N THR A 183 0.88 0.52 15.74
CA THR A 183 0.88 0.92 17.16
C THR A 183 1.96 0.23 17.99
N LYS A 184 2.74 -0.65 17.36
CA LYS A 184 3.74 -1.51 17.98
C LYS A 184 5.16 -1.02 17.67
N TYR A 185 6.15 -1.61 18.33
CA TYR A 185 7.56 -1.34 18.05
C TYR A 185 8.10 -2.21 16.93
N LEU A 186 8.93 -1.64 16.06
CA LEU A 186 9.56 -2.38 14.98
C LEU A 186 10.79 -3.10 15.51
N LYS A 187 10.78 -4.43 15.46
CA LYS A 187 11.90 -5.28 15.82
C LYS A 187 12.53 -5.87 14.57
N THR A 188 13.85 -5.74 14.46
CA THR A 188 14.64 -6.33 13.37
C THR A 188 15.51 -7.45 13.90
N ALA A 189 15.34 -8.67 13.38
CA ALA A 189 16.19 -9.81 13.70
C ALA A 189 17.56 -9.71 12.99
N ALA A 190 18.53 -10.49 13.45
CA ALA A 190 19.89 -10.48 12.90
C ALA A 190 19.93 -10.89 11.41
N ASP A 191 18.94 -11.66 10.94
CA ASP A 191 18.80 -12.06 9.54
C ASP A 191 18.05 -11.04 8.67
N GLY A 192 17.77 -9.85 9.22
CA GLY A 192 17.04 -8.77 8.58
C GLY A 192 15.51 -8.91 8.62
N THR A 193 14.97 -9.99 9.22
CA THR A 193 13.52 -10.16 9.34
C THR A 193 12.93 -9.16 10.33
N THR A 194 11.85 -8.48 9.95
CA THR A 194 11.20 -7.46 10.78
C THR A 194 9.85 -7.92 11.32
N THR A 195 9.56 -7.65 12.59
CA THR A 195 8.25 -7.89 13.22
C THR A 195 7.77 -6.68 14.01
N CYS A 196 6.47 -6.64 14.31
CA CYS A 196 5.85 -5.58 15.10
C CYS A 196 5.46 -6.13 16.48
N GLU A 197 6.21 -5.75 17.49
CA GLU A 197 6.09 -6.28 18.86
C GLU A 197 5.53 -5.24 19.83
N THR A 198 4.80 -5.70 20.83
CA THR A 198 4.22 -4.80 21.84
C THR A 198 5.30 -4.11 22.66
N GLU A 199 6.48 -4.73 22.79
CA GLU A 199 7.64 -4.15 23.46
C GLU A 199 8.92 -4.53 22.70
N CYS A 200 9.87 -3.60 22.66
CA CYS A 200 11.27 -3.88 22.34
C CYS A 200 12.03 -4.42 23.57
N GLY A 201 11.34 -5.24 24.39
CA GLY A 201 11.71 -5.65 25.75
C GLY A 201 11.29 -4.63 26.85
N ASP A 202 11.02 -5.12 28.06
CA ASP A 202 10.61 -4.36 29.26
C ASP A 202 11.78 -3.53 29.86
N ALA A 203 11.55 -2.65 30.85
CA ALA A 203 12.59 -1.92 31.59
C ALA A 203 13.74 -2.82 32.12
N THR A 204 13.45 -4.11 32.31
CA THR A 204 14.42 -5.14 32.70
C THR A 204 15.19 -5.73 31.50
N ASN A 205 14.58 -5.81 30.32
CA ASN A 205 15.08 -6.60 29.17
C ASN A 205 15.10 -5.85 27.81
N GLY A 206 14.76 -4.56 27.77
CA GLY A 206 14.56 -3.76 26.55
C GLY A 206 14.86 -2.28 26.73
N VAL A 207 14.62 -1.47 25.69
CA VAL A 207 15.01 -0.05 25.67
C VAL A 207 13.76 0.84 25.83
N PRO A 208 13.57 1.50 26.99
CA PRO A 208 12.47 2.43 27.19
C PRO A 208 12.46 3.52 26.12
N ASN A 209 11.28 3.88 25.63
CA ASN A 209 11.06 4.91 24.60
C ASN A 209 11.74 4.63 23.24
N CYS A 210 12.11 3.39 22.95
CA CYS A 210 12.70 3.02 21.66
C CYS A 210 11.62 2.67 20.64
N ALA A 211 11.59 3.34 19.47
CA ALA A 211 10.65 3.07 18.39
C ALA A 211 11.07 1.90 17.48
N LYS A 212 12.38 1.75 17.24
CA LYS A 212 12.96 0.70 16.39
C LYS A 212 14.14 0.03 17.08
N CYS A 213 14.08 -1.29 17.21
CA CYS A 213 15.11 -2.06 17.87
C CYS A 213 15.62 -3.26 17.04
N THR A 214 16.84 -3.69 17.33
CA THR A 214 17.44 -4.91 16.80
C THR A 214 17.50 -5.98 17.87
N ALA A 215 17.10 -7.20 17.51
CA ALA A 215 17.11 -8.35 18.41
C ALA A 215 18.54 -8.65 18.91
N PRO A 216 18.69 -9.04 20.19
CA PRO A 216 20.00 -9.40 20.74
C PRO A 216 20.56 -10.67 20.10
N SER A 217 21.90 -10.78 20.06
CA SER A 217 22.59 -11.94 19.49
C SER A 217 22.77 -13.10 20.48
N SER A 218 22.42 -12.93 21.75
CA SER A 218 22.54 -13.96 22.78
C SER A 218 21.43 -13.85 23.84
N THR A 219 21.07 -15.00 24.42
CA THR A 219 20.08 -15.08 25.51
C THR A 219 20.52 -14.24 26.71
N GLY A 220 19.63 -13.38 27.20
CA GLY A 220 19.90 -12.51 28.36
C GLY A 220 20.50 -11.13 28.03
N GLN A 221 20.75 -10.82 26.75
CA GLN A 221 21.16 -9.47 26.33
C GLN A 221 19.95 -8.57 26.01
N LYS A 222 20.10 -7.28 26.30
CA LYS A 222 19.16 -6.23 25.91
C LYS A 222 19.24 -5.96 24.39
N PRO A 223 18.11 -5.75 23.70
CA PRO A 223 18.11 -5.33 22.30
C PRO A 223 18.76 -3.96 22.11
N ALA A 224 19.31 -3.73 20.92
CA ALA A 224 19.89 -2.44 20.54
C ALA A 224 18.79 -1.52 20.01
N CYS A 225 18.78 -0.25 20.42
CA CYS A 225 17.88 0.76 19.88
C CYS A 225 18.55 1.52 18.74
N SER A 226 17.82 1.66 17.64
CA SER A 226 18.27 2.38 16.44
C SER A 226 17.54 3.70 16.23
N GLU A 227 16.33 3.82 16.76
CA GLU A 227 15.52 5.03 16.68
C GLU A 227 14.65 5.14 17.93
N CYS A 228 14.73 6.29 18.61
CA CYS A 228 13.86 6.59 19.73
C CYS A 228 12.49 7.10 19.26
N GLY A 229 11.49 6.96 20.11
CA GLY A 229 10.17 7.54 19.90
C GLY A 229 10.21 9.06 19.81
N SER A 230 9.15 9.64 19.27
CA SER A 230 8.98 11.09 19.14
C SER A 230 9.22 11.80 20.46
N GLY A 231 10.08 12.83 20.46
CA GLY A 231 10.43 13.58 21.66
C GLY A 231 11.60 13.01 22.47
N TYR A 232 12.27 11.95 22.00
CA TYR A 232 13.44 11.36 22.65
C TYR A 232 14.68 11.36 21.73
N THR A 233 15.85 11.49 22.34
CA THR A 233 17.16 11.42 21.68
C THR A 233 17.86 10.11 22.06
N LEU A 234 18.52 9.49 21.08
CA LEU A 234 19.26 8.24 21.26
C LEU A 234 20.66 8.52 21.80
N ASP A 235 20.97 7.96 22.98
CA ASP A 235 22.35 7.75 23.39
C ASP A 235 22.80 6.38 22.89
N SER A 236 23.59 6.40 21.81
CA SER A 236 24.12 5.19 21.16
C SER A 236 25.13 4.44 22.04
N GLN A 237 25.81 5.10 22.97
CA GLN A 237 26.77 4.46 23.86
C GLN A 237 26.07 3.77 25.02
N ALA A 238 25.06 4.42 25.59
CA ALA A 238 24.28 3.87 26.70
C ALA A 238 23.14 2.94 26.23
N ASN A 239 22.79 2.95 24.94
CA ASN A 239 21.64 2.23 24.39
C ASN A 239 20.32 2.60 25.11
N THR A 240 20.10 3.90 25.28
CA THR A 240 18.97 4.50 25.98
C THR A 240 18.37 5.66 25.19
N CYS A 241 17.09 5.93 25.45
CA CYS A 241 16.36 7.05 24.87
C CYS A 241 15.98 8.05 25.97
N ALA A 242 16.62 9.22 25.96
CA ALA A 242 16.37 10.29 26.93
C ALA A 242 15.51 11.40 26.30
N SER A 243 14.61 12.00 27.09
CA SER A 243 13.74 13.07 26.62
C SER A 243 14.55 14.22 26.01
N SER A 244 14.17 14.65 24.80
CA SER A 244 14.86 15.65 23.98
C SER A 244 14.62 17.09 24.46
N SER A 245 14.33 17.29 25.75
CA SER A 245 13.74 18.53 26.23
C SER A 245 14.48 19.76 25.68
N ALA A 246 13.73 20.59 24.95
CA ALA A 246 14.06 21.97 24.68
C ALA A 246 13.96 22.81 25.96
N ASN A 247 14.54 22.31 27.06
CA ASN A 247 14.72 23.00 28.31
C ASN A 247 16.21 22.97 28.67
N ARG A 248 17.01 23.61 27.82
CA ARG A 248 18.25 24.29 28.23
C ARG A 248 17.98 25.59 29.01
N SER A 249 16.87 25.67 29.75
CA SER A 249 16.49 26.84 30.56
C SER A 249 15.90 26.43 31.91
N ALA A 250 16.54 25.49 32.61
CA ALA A 250 16.37 25.31 34.05
C ALA A 250 17.46 24.41 34.65
N LEU A 251 18.73 24.59 34.24
CA LEU A 251 19.77 24.48 35.26
C LEU A 251 19.52 25.67 36.17
N SER A 252 18.92 25.39 37.32
CA SER A 252 18.90 26.31 38.43
C SER A 252 20.35 26.68 38.72
N THR A 253 20.77 27.83 38.20
CA THR A 253 21.93 28.59 38.68
C THR A 253 21.58 29.17 40.06
N GLY A 254 21.26 28.27 40.99
CA GLY A 254 20.63 28.58 42.27
C GLY A 254 20.97 27.54 43.32
N ALA A 255 22.22 27.11 43.35
CA ALA A 255 22.86 26.49 44.51
C ALA A 255 24.32 26.95 44.57
N ILE A 256 24.51 28.28 44.60
CA ILE A 256 25.67 28.86 45.27
C ILE A 256 25.30 28.87 46.75
N ALA A 257 25.69 27.80 47.43
CA ALA A 257 25.88 27.76 48.86
C ALA A 257 27.22 27.03 49.09
N GLU A 258 28.26 27.86 49.09
CA GLU A 258 29.56 27.81 49.76
C GLU A 258 30.19 26.48 50.23
N ILE A 259 31.54 26.52 50.22
CA ILE A 259 32.56 25.65 50.86
C ILE A 259 33.33 24.81 49.83
N SER A 260 34.35 25.35 49.18
CA SER A 260 35.73 25.60 49.68
C SER A 260 36.65 24.38 49.52
N VAL A 261 37.48 24.46 48.49
CA VAL A 261 38.90 24.09 48.47
C VAL A 261 39.28 22.80 49.22
N ALA A 262 39.04 21.65 48.58
CA ALA A 262 39.67 20.37 48.93
C ALA A 262 40.48 19.82 47.74
N ALA A 263 41.33 20.66 47.14
CA ALA A 263 42.38 20.21 46.21
C ALA A 263 43.69 21.03 46.31
N VAL A 264 43.74 22.06 47.18
CA VAL A 264 44.93 22.94 47.33
C VAL A 264 45.70 22.69 48.64
N VAL A 265 45.25 21.77 49.51
CA VAL A 265 45.96 21.47 50.78
C VAL A 265 47.18 20.56 50.57
N VAL A 266 47.25 19.78 49.48
CA VAL A 266 48.40 18.89 49.23
C VAL A 266 49.61 19.67 48.69
N VAL A 267 49.40 20.74 47.92
CA VAL A 267 50.51 21.51 47.32
C VAL A 267 51.01 22.61 48.27
N GLY A 268 50.13 23.26 49.05
CA GLY A 268 50.54 24.25 50.04
C GLY A 268 51.30 23.66 51.24
N GLY A 269 50.92 22.46 51.69
CA GLY A 269 51.62 21.75 52.76
C GLY A 269 53.02 21.26 52.37
N LEU A 270 53.20 20.85 51.10
CA LEU A 270 54.49 20.34 50.60
C LEU A 270 55.54 21.45 50.46
N VAL A 271 55.12 22.63 49.98
CA VAL A 271 56.02 23.79 49.86
C VAL A 271 56.36 24.36 51.24
N GLY A 272 55.42 24.39 52.19
CA GLY A 272 55.68 24.79 53.57
C GLY A 272 56.65 23.84 54.29
N PHE A 273 56.48 22.51 54.12
CA PHE A 273 57.35 21.50 54.71
C PHE A 273 58.77 21.53 54.10
N LEU A 274 58.90 21.76 52.79
CA LEU A 274 60.20 21.92 52.13
C LEU A 274 60.91 23.23 52.55
N CYS A 275 60.17 24.32 52.75
CA CYS A 275 60.74 25.59 53.20
C CYS A 275 61.19 25.51 54.68
N TRP A 276 60.41 24.86 55.55
CA TRP A 276 60.82 24.56 56.93
C TRP A 276 62.05 23.65 56.99
N TRP A 277 62.07 22.57 56.19
CA TRP A 277 63.18 21.60 56.20
C TRP A 277 64.51 22.24 55.77
N PHE A 278 64.50 23.14 54.78
CA PHE A 278 65.71 23.84 54.34
C PHE A 278 66.14 24.99 55.24
N LEU A 279 65.20 25.71 55.88
CA LEU A 279 65.54 26.83 56.78
C LEU A 279 65.99 26.36 58.17
N CYS A 280 65.45 25.25 58.70
CA CYS A 280 65.82 24.75 60.04
C CYS A 280 67.03 23.79 60.05
N ARG A 281 67.52 23.33 58.90
CA ARG A 281 68.71 22.45 58.81
C ARG A 281 70.01 23.22 58.49
N GLY A 282 69.93 24.55 58.47
CA GLY A 282 71.01 25.47 58.12
C GLY A 282 71.57 26.29 59.27
N LYS A 283 71.46 25.86 60.54
CA LYS A 283 72.25 26.44 61.63
C LYS A 283 72.20 25.56 62.88
N ALA A 284 73.36 25.01 63.24
CA ALA A 284 73.67 24.30 64.49
C ALA A 284 73.04 22.91 64.69
#